data_AF-A0A7X7RSS6-F1
#
_entry.id   AF-A0A7X7RSS6-F1
#
_cell.length_a   1.000
_cell.length_b   1.000
_cell.length_c   1.000
_cell.angle_alpha   90.00
_cell.angle_beta   90.00
_cell.angle_gamma   90.00
#
_symmetry.space_group_name_H-M   'P 1'
#
loop_
_entity.id
_entity.type
_entity.pdbx_description
1 polymer ?
#
loop_
_entity_poly.entity_id
_entity_poly.type
_entity_poly.pdbx_seq_one_letter_code
_entity_poly.pdbx_strand_id
1 'polypeptide(L)' 'MERIIKVNAESGYHYKSVPTLKLKGDYLKTFGFDIDTKVSVKLDSEQIIITPIKEEVDINI' A
#
# COMPACT_ATOMS: atom_id res chain seq x y z
N MET A 1 -9.12 -1.07 13.92
CA MET A 1 -9.19 -2.45 13.39
C MET A 1 -7.75 -2.90 13.14
N GLU A 2 -7.36 -4.07 13.62
CA GLU A 2 -6.01 -4.61 13.43
C GLU A 2 -6.08 -5.92 12.64
N ARG A 3 -5.16 -6.11 11.69
CA ARG A 3 -5.04 -7.31 10.86
C ARG A 3 -3.58 -7.73 10.83
N ILE A 4 -3.29 -8.94 11.30
CA ILE A 4 -1.95 -9.51 11.21
C ILE A 4 -1.80 -10.15 9.83
N ILE A 5 -0.78 -9.74 9.09
CA ILE A 5 -0.42 -10.32 7.79
C ILE A 5 1.02 -10.81 7.81
N LYS A 6 1.33 -11.74 6.91
CA LYS A 6 2.67 -12.27 6.73
C LYS A 6 3.35 -11.62 5.53
N VAL A 7 4.64 -11.31 5.65
CA VAL A 7 5.50 -11.02 4.50
C VAL A 7 5.68 -12.32 3.70
N ASN A 8 5.24 -12.31 2.45
CA ASN A 8 5.35 -13.45 1.55
C ASN A 8 6.54 -13.28 0.62
N ALA A 9 6.98 -14.39 0.02
CA ALA A 9 7.87 -14.35 -1.14
C ALA A 9 7.01 -14.38 -2.41
N GLU A 10 7.30 -13.49 -3.35
CA GLU A 10 6.75 -13.56 -4.70
C GLU A 10 7.89 -13.75 -5.71
N SER A 11 7.64 -14.50 -6.77
CA SER A 11 8.60 -14.71 -7.84
C SER A 11 8.78 -13.38 -8.58
N GLY A 12 9.89 -12.68 -8.32
CA GLY A 12 10.25 -11.47 -9.06
C GLY A 12 10.74 -11.78 -10.48
N TYR A 13 11.02 -10.71 -11.24
CA TYR A 13 11.72 -10.82 -12.53
C TYR A 13 13.08 -11.53 -12.32
N HIS A 14 13.38 -12.55 -13.12
CA HIS A 14 14.52 -13.48 -12.96
C HIS A 14 14.50 -14.43 -11.74
N TYR A 15 13.34 -14.89 -11.27
CA TYR A 15 13.22 -15.98 -10.28
C TYR A 15 13.87 -15.69 -8.91
N LYS A 16 14.21 -14.43 -8.62
CA LYS A 16 14.65 -14.02 -7.28
C LYS A 16 13.42 -13.83 -6.41
N SER A 17 13.40 -14.49 -5.25
CA SER A 17 12.34 -14.29 -4.25
C SER A 17 12.47 -12.89 -3.68
N VAL A 18 11.43 -12.07 -3.82
CA VAL A 18 11.35 -10.72 -3.25
C VAL A 18 10.31 -10.68 -2.13
N PRO A 19 10.55 -9.95 -1.03
CA PRO A 19 9.57 -9.79 0.03
C PRO A 19 8.34 -9.02 -0.48
N THR A 20 7.14 -9.47 -0.12
CA THR A 20 5.87 -8.89 -0.58
C THR A 20 4.82 -8.89 0.52
N LEU A 21 4.24 -7.73 0.79
CA LEU A 21 3.06 -7.57 1.63
C LEU A 21 1.82 -7.57 0.74
N LYS A 22 0.81 -8.39 1.08
CA LYS A 22 -0.45 -8.47 0.33
C LYS A 22 -1.60 -8.01 1.22
N LEU A 23 -2.13 -6.81 0.96
CA LEU A 23 -3.36 -6.30 1.57
C LEU A 23 -4.54 -6.67 0.67
N LYS A 24 -5.48 -7.48 1.16
CA LYS A 24 -6.66 -7.92 0.39
C LYS A 24 -7.89 -7.99 1.28
N GLY A 25 -9.03 -7.54 0.76
CA GLY A 25 -10.34 -7.68 1.39
C GLY A 25 -11.20 -6.43 1.21
N ASP A 26 -12.53 -6.61 1.21
CA ASP A 26 -13.48 -5.51 0.98
C ASP A 26 -13.40 -4.39 2.02
N TYR A 27 -12.85 -4.67 3.21
CA TYR A 27 -12.65 -3.66 4.26
C TYR A 27 -11.77 -2.50 3.81
N LEU A 28 -10.90 -2.70 2.81
CA LEU A 28 -10.03 -1.64 2.27
C LEU A 28 -10.83 -0.47 1.69
N LYS A 29 -12.00 -0.74 1.12
CA LYS A 29 -12.91 0.29 0.57
C LYS A 29 -13.40 1.24 1.66
N THR A 30 -13.66 0.73 2.87
CA THR A 30 -14.06 1.55 4.02
C THR A 30 -12.98 2.56 4.44
N PHE A 31 -11.71 2.30 4.08
CA PHE A 31 -10.59 3.21 4.33
C PHE A 31 -10.19 4.04 3.10
N GLY A 32 -11.00 4.01 2.03
CA GLY A 32 -10.75 4.77 0.80
C GLY A 32 -9.67 4.17 -0.10
N PHE A 33 -9.41 2.87 0.00
CA PHE A 33 -8.53 2.13 -0.94
C PHE A 33 -9.38 1.37 -1.97
N ASP A 34 -10.17 2.11 -2.73
CA ASP A 34 -10.93 1.55 -3.86
C ASP A 34 -9.99 1.16 -5.02
N ILE A 35 -10.49 0.35 -5.94
CA ILE A 35 -9.75 0.00 -7.16
C ILE A 35 -9.39 1.29 -7.91
N ASP A 36 -8.17 1.34 -8.45
CA ASP A 36 -7.60 2.50 -9.15
C ASP A 36 -7.34 3.74 -8.27
N THR A 37 -7.51 3.66 -6.95
CA THR A 37 -7.11 4.75 -6.03
C THR A 37 -5.60 4.92 -6.01
N LYS A 38 -5.12 6.13 -6.32
CA LYS A 38 -3.71 6.50 -6.12
C LYS A 38 -3.37 6.51 -4.63
N VAL A 39 -2.20 6.00 -4.26
CA VAL A 39 -1.73 5.98 -2.87
C VAL A 39 -0.33 6.56 -2.78
N SER A 40 -0.04 7.22 -1.66
CA SER A 40 1.32 7.55 -1.26
C SER A 40 1.84 6.47 -0.31
N VAL A 41 3.13 6.15 -0.41
CA VAL A 41 3.83 5.23 0.47
C VAL A 41 5.00 5.96 1.10
N LYS A 42 5.01 6.07 2.42
CA LYS A 42 6.13 6.60 3.18
C LYS A 42 6.79 5.47 3.96
N LEU A 43 8.11 5.40 3.83
CA LEU A 43 8.96 4.55 4.66
C LEU A 43 9.48 5.39 5.83
N ASP A 44 9.16 4.96 7.03
CA ASP A 44 9.77 5.44 8.27
C ASP A 44 10.56 4.28 8.90
N SER A 45 11.42 4.57 9.88
CA SER A 45 12.43 3.66 10.42
C SER A 45 11.89 2.28 10.80
N GLU A 46 10.63 2.17 11.25
CA GLU A 46 9.99 0.91 11.64
C GLU A 46 8.59 0.74 11.03
N GLN A 47 8.15 1.65 10.15
CA GLN A 47 6.76 1.74 9.73
C GLN A 47 6.64 1.99 8.22
N ILE A 48 5.64 1.35 7.62
CA ILE A 48 5.18 1.67 6.27
C ILE A 48 3.82 2.33 6.42
N ILE A 49 3.73 3.59 6.02
CA ILE A 49 2.48 4.35 6.03
C ILE A 49 1.99 4.43 4.59
N ILE A 50 0.79 3.90 4.35
CA ILE A 50 0.13 3.94 3.04
C ILE A 50 -1.12 4.82 3.18
N THR A 51 -1.23 5.85 2.36
CA THR A 51 -2.31 6.84 2.45
C THR A 51 -2.95 7.04 1.08
N PRO A 52 -4.28 6.88 0.93
CA PRO A 52 -4.99 7.24 -0.29
C PRO A 52 -4.79 8.71 -0.63
N ILE A 53 -4.46 9.00 -1.88
CA ILE A 53 -4.36 10.36 -2.40
C ILE A 53 -5.74 10.72 -2.93
N LYS A 54 -6.38 11.68 -2.28
CA LYS A 54 -7.54 12.38 -2.85
C LYS A 54 -6.97 13.51 -3.71
N GLU A 55 -7.20 13.51 -5.03
CA GLU A 55 -6.99 14.74 -5.83
C GLU A 55 -7.91 15.82 -5.21
N GLU A 56 -7.53 17.07 -4.90
CA GLU A 56 -6.54 18.02 -5.45
C GLU A 56 -5.97 18.95 -4.34
N VAL A 57 -4.76 19.51 -4.52
CA VAL A 57 -4.47 20.98 -4.47
C VAL A 57 -3.25 21.24 -5.35
N ASP A 58 -3.42 21.95 -6.47
CA ASP A 58 -2.35 22.69 -7.13
C ASP A 58 -1.78 23.72 -6.14
N ILE A 59 -0.59 23.48 -5.62
CA ILE A 59 0.24 24.54 -5.06
C ILE A 59 1.16 25.06 -6.16
N ASN A 60 0.67 26.06 -6.90
CA ASN A 60 1.55 26.99 -7.60
C ASN A 60 2.43 27.68 -6.53
N ILE A 61 3.72 27.37 -6.53
CA ILE A 61 4.78 28.15 -5.87
C ILE A 61 5.69 28.70 -6.96
#